data_AF-A0AAV6ZHL8-F1
#
_entry.id   AF-A0AAV6ZHL8-F1
#
_cell.length_a   1.000
_cell.length_b   1.000
_cell.length_c   1.000
_cell.angle_alpha   90.00
_cell.angle_beta   90.00
_cell.angle_gamma   90.00
#
_symmetry.space_group_name_H-M   'P 1'
#
loop_
_entity.id
_entity.type
_entity.pdbx_description
1 polymer ?
#
loop_
_entity_poly.entity_id
_entity_poly.type
_entity_poly.pdbx_seq_one_letter_code
_entity_poly.pdbx_strand_id
1 'polypeptide(L)'
;MSPITALILFAVLIIAIPDPIESKCPEGSIVTSCTKCIHYCKVKNWVCDKDPCVVGCICTESQYVMGPDYDCIPWFKCPKWW
;
A
#
# COMPACT_ATOMS: atom_id res chain seq x y z
N MET A 1 -6.11 28.48 -49.97
CA MET A 1 -6.30 28.54 -48.50
C MET A 1 -7.30 27.46 -48.15
N SER A 2 -6.81 26.30 -47.70
CA SER A 2 -7.60 25.08 -47.53
C SER A 2 -7.89 24.85 -46.03
N PRO A 3 -9.14 24.53 -45.64
CA PRO A 3 -9.59 24.58 -44.25
C PRO A 3 -9.31 23.31 -43.42
N ILE A 4 -8.47 22.39 -43.89
CA ILE A 4 -8.35 21.04 -43.28
C ILE A 4 -7.15 20.93 -42.33
N THR A 5 -6.26 21.93 -42.30
CA THR A 5 -5.03 21.89 -41.48
C THR A 5 -5.24 22.29 -40.01
N ALA A 6 -6.47 22.29 -39.51
CA ALA A 6 -6.83 22.77 -38.17
C ALA A 6 -7.45 21.72 -37.24
N LEU A 7 -7.60 20.47 -37.69
CA LEU A 7 -7.97 19.31 -36.87
C LEU A 7 -6.89 18.27 -37.13
N ILE A 8 -5.88 18.05 -36.29
CA ILE A 8 -5.92 17.24 -35.07
C ILE A 8 -4.55 17.49 -34.39
N LEU A 9 -4.40 18.61 -33.69
CA LEU A 9 -3.29 18.85 -32.75
C LEU A 9 -3.72 18.58 -31.30
N PHE A 10 -4.89 17.93 -31.13
CA PHE A 10 -5.57 17.70 -29.85
C PHE A 10 -5.55 16.22 -29.43
N ALA A 11 -4.39 15.56 -29.50
CA ALA A 11 -4.23 14.20 -28.99
C ALA A 11 -2.97 14.03 -28.12
N VAL A 12 -2.41 15.13 -27.62
CA VAL A 12 -1.33 15.10 -26.63
C VAL A 12 -1.82 15.80 -25.37
N LEU A 13 -2.79 15.18 -24.72
CA LEU A 13 -3.00 15.38 -23.31
C LEU A 13 -3.39 14.01 -22.76
N ILE A 14 -2.38 13.14 -22.68
CA ILE A 14 -2.39 12.06 -21.70
C ILE A 14 -2.39 12.80 -20.36
N ILE A 15 -3.58 13.17 -19.91
CA ILE A 15 -3.78 13.59 -18.52
C ILE A 15 -3.54 12.29 -17.76
N ALA A 16 -2.29 12.07 -17.38
CA ALA A 16 -1.95 11.20 -16.27
C ALA A 16 -2.64 11.85 -15.06
N ILE A 17 -3.93 11.55 -14.91
CA ILE A 17 -4.62 11.75 -13.65
C ILE A 17 -3.79 10.90 -12.69
N PRO A 18 -3.07 11.47 -11.71
CA PRO A 18 -2.48 10.63 -10.69
C PRO A 18 -3.64 9.86 -10.08
N ASP A 19 -3.63 8.54 -10.27
CA ASP A 19 -4.67 7.66 -9.76
C ASP A 19 -4.98 8.04 -8.31
N PRO A 20 -6.27 8.20 -7.95
CA PRO A 20 -6.68 8.69 -6.65
C PRO A 20 -6.25 7.68 -5.60
N ILE A 21 -5.08 7.87 -4.99
CA ILE A 21 -4.56 7.06 -3.89
C ILE A 21 -4.80 5.58 -4.21
N GLU A 22 -4.15 5.08 -5.26
CA GLU A 22 -3.84 3.66 -5.24
C GLU A 22 -3.08 3.47 -3.92
N SER A 23 -3.75 2.88 -2.92
CA SER A 23 -3.16 2.47 -1.67
C SER A 23 -2.17 1.37 -2.04
N LYS A 24 -1.05 1.77 -2.65
CA LYS A 24 0.01 0.89 -3.11
C LYS A 24 0.61 0.36 -1.84
N CYS A 25 0.11 -0.80 -1.43
CA CYS A 25 0.80 -1.63 -0.49
C CYS A 25 2.25 -1.74 -0.97
N PRO A 26 3.24 -1.66 -0.05
CA PRO A 26 4.63 -1.73 -0.43
C PRO A 26 4.93 -3.01 -1.22
N GLU A 27 6.05 -3.03 -1.93
CA GLU A 27 6.49 -4.23 -2.63
C GLU A 27 6.54 -5.43 -1.66
N GLY A 28 6.04 -6.59 -2.10
CA GLY A 28 5.93 -7.78 -1.25
C GLY A 28 4.69 -7.81 -0.34
N SER A 29 3.70 -6.93 -0.56
CA SER A 29 2.44 -6.95 0.18
C SER A 29 1.20 -6.87 -0.71
N ILE A 30 0.05 -7.26 -0.15
CA ILE A 30 -1.26 -7.27 -0.79
C ILE A 30 -2.28 -6.54 0.07
N VAL A 31 -3.27 -5.92 -0.58
CA VAL A 31 -4.46 -5.40 0.11
C VAL A 31 -5.30 -6.58 0.62
N THR A 32 -5.72 -6.52 1.86
CA THR A 32 -6.68 -7.43 2.47
C THR A 32 -7.82 -6.63 3.10
N SER A 33 -9.02 -7.23 3.13
CA SER A 33 -10.17 -6.68 3.85
C SER A 33 -10.12 -6.94 5.35
N CYS A 34 -9.21 -7.80 5.80
CA CYS A 34 -9.00 -8.08 7.21
C CYS A 34 -7.49 -8.11 7.51
N THR A 35 -7.00 -6.96 7.94
CA THR A 35 -5.68 -6.81 8.54
C THR A 35 -5.83 -6.92 10.05
N LYS A 36 -4.89 -7.62 10.67
CA LYS A 36 -4.79 -7.75 12.12
C LYS A 36 -3.40 -7.30 12.54
N CYS A 37 -3.24 -6.82 13.77
CA CYS A 37 -1.95 -6.54 14.40
C CYS A 37 -0.85 -7.61 14.24
N ILE A 38 -1.17 -8.90 14.02
CA ILE A 38 -0.14 -9.94 13.77
C ILE A 38 0.65 -9.69 12.49
N HIS A 39 0.08 -8.92 11.56
CA HIS A 39 0.70 -8.55 10.29
C HIS A 39 1.57 -7.31 10.40
N TYR A 40 1.71 -6.72 11.60
CA TYR A 40 2.51 -5.53 11.87
C TYR A 40 3.57 -5.84 12.91
N CYS A 41 4.64 -5.03 12.95
CA CYS A 41 5.57 -5.09 14.06
C CYS A 41 4.84 -4.86 15.39
N LYS A 42 5.09 -5.77 16.34
CA LYS A 42 4.38 -5.81 17.61
C LYS A 42 4.71 -4.58 18.44
N VAL A 43 3.75 -3.67 18.56
CA VAL A 43 3.77 -2.57 19.52
C VAL A 43 3.54 -3.11 20.94
N LYS A 44 4.34 -2.64 21.91
CA LYS A 44 4.23 -3.03 23.32
C LYS A 44 2.81 -2.72 23.82
N ASN A 45 2.09 -3.75 24.29
CA ASN A 45 0.72 -3.72 24.82
C ASN A 45 -0.45 -3.90 23.84
N TRP A 46 -0.23 -4.25 22.57
CA TRP A 46 -1.34 -4.68 21.70
C TRP A 46 -1.74 -6.15 21.93
N VAL A 47 -2.98 -6.35 22.36
CA VAL A 47 -3.62 -7.67 22.47
C VAL A 47 -4.32 -7.96 21.16
N CYS A 48 -3.72 -8.84 20.36
CA CYS A 48 -4.17 -9.10 19.00
C CYS A 48 -5.54 -9.78 18.86
N ASP A 49 -6.01 -10.44 19.91
CA ASP A 49 -7.28 -11.18 19.89
C ASP A 49 -8.52 -10.28 19.86
N LYS A 50 -8.37 -8.97 20.11
CA LYS A 50 -9.47 -7.99 20.13
C LYS A 50 -9.47 -7.02 18.96
N ASP A 51 -8.58 -7.21 17.99
CA ASP A 51 -8.40 -6.28 16.89
C ASP A 51 -9.50 -6.48 15.82
N PRO A 52 -10.35 -5.47 15.54
CA PRO A 52 -11.34 -5.58 14.48
C PRO A 52 -10.64 -5.72 13.12
N CYS A 53 -11.19 -6.53 12.22
CA CYS A 53 -10.69 -6.60 10.85
C CYS A 53 -10.79 -5.22 10.19
N VAL A 54 -9.65 -4.65 9.81
CA VAL A 54 -9.58 -3.39 9.05
C VAL A 54 -9.02 -3.63 7.66
N VAL A 55 -9.50 -2.89 6.66
CA VAL A 55 -8.91 -2.92 5.31
C VAL A 55 -7.51 -2.31 5.36
N GLY A 56 -6.52 -3.01 4.81
CA GLY A 56 -5.12 -2.60 4.88
C GLY A 56 -4.20 -3.55 4.12
N CYS A 57 -2.89 -3.40 4.31
CA CYS A 57 -1.87 -4.15 3.59
C CYS A 57 -1.23 -5.21 4.48
N ILE A 58 -1.03 -6.42 3.94
CA ILE A 58 -0.28 -7.50 4.59
C ILE A 58 0.87 -7.97 3.71
N CYS A 59 2.01 -8.28 4.32
CA CYS A 59 3.11 -8.92 3.61
C CYS A 59 2.70 -10.34 3.17
N THR A 60 3.09 -10.71 1.95
CA THR A 60 2.73 -12.01 1.36
C THR A 60 3.53 -13.16 1.96
N GLU A 61 4.75 -12.90 2.41
CA GLU A 61 5.60 -13.88 3.06
C GLU A 61 5.26 -14.05 4.54
N SER A 62 5.09 -15.30 4.99
CA SER A 62 4.63 -15.64 6.35
C SER A 62 5.56 -15.20 7.48
N GLN A 63 6.83 -14.92 7.17
CA GLN A 63 7.83 -14.45 8.13
C GLN A 63 7.98 -12.93 8.14
N TYR A 64 7.23 -12.22 7.28
CA TYR A 64 7.32 -10.79 7.11
C TYR A 64 6.10 -10.11 7.71
N VAL A 65 6.34 -8.93 8.26
CA VAL A 65 5.33 -8.06 8.85
C VAL A 65 5.56 -6.64 8.36
N MET A 66 4.50 -5.84 8.41
CA MET A 66 4.56 -4.43 8.08
C MET A 66 5.36 -3.68 9.16
N GLY A 67 6.46 -3.08 8.72
CA GLY A 67 7.35 -2.28 9.52
C GLY A 67 6.84 -0.87 9.80
N PRO A 68 7.54 -0.12 10.67
CA PRO A 68 7.21 1.27 10.99
C PRO A 68 7.33 2.21 9.79
N ASP A 69 8.23 1.89 8.84
CA ASP A 69 8.49 2.66 7.63
C ASP A 69 7.58 2.24 6.46
N TYR A 70 6.53 1.47 6.74
CA TYR A 70 5.57 0.95 5.75
C TYR A 70 6.25 0.08 4.68
N ASP A 71 7.10 -0.84 5.14
CA ASP A 71 7.83 -1.82 4.34
C ASP A 71 7.66 -3.24 4.91
N CYS A 72 7.86 -4.26 4.07
CA CYS A 72 7.82 -5.65 4.53
C CYS A 72 9.18 -6.06 5.08
N ILE A 73 9.25 -6.28 6.40
CA ILE A 73 10.46 -6.74 7.07
C ILE A 73 10.24 -8.07 7.79
N PRO A 74 11.28 -8.91 7.94
CA PRO A 74 11.20 -10.10 8.76
C PRO A 74 10.82 -9.74 10.21
N TRP A 75 9.92 -10.50 10.84
CA TRP A 75 9.40 -10.20 12.20
C TRP A 75 10.49 -10.04 13.27
N PHE A 76 11.63 -10.73 13.13
CA PHE A 76 12.76 -10.64 14.06
C PHE A 76 13.57 -9.33 13.91
N LYS A 77 13.35 -8.56 12.85
CA LYS A 77 13.92 -7.22 12.64
C LYS A 77 13.05 -6.11 13.21
N CYS A 78 11.88 -6.42 13.77
CA CYS A 78 11.04 -5.40 14.38
C CYS A 78 11.78 -4.64 15.48
N PRO A 79 11.63 -3.31 15.53
CA PRO A 79 12.23 -2.51 16.58
C PRO A 79 11.71 -2.94 17.96
N LYS A 80 12.62 -3.13 18.92
CA LYS A 80 12.28 -3.61 20.28
C LYS A 80 11.58 -2.57 21.18
N TRP A 81 11.31 -1.36 20.66
CA TRP A 81 10.93 -0.18 21.44
C TRP A 81 9.69 0.56 20.91
N TRP A 82 8.86 -0.09 20.11
CA TRP A 82 7.55 0.44 19.68
C TRP A 82 6.43 -0.29 20.43
#